data_AF-A0A077M617-F1
#
_entry.id   AF-A0A077M617-F1
#
_cell.length_a   1.000
_cell.length_b   1.000
_cell.length_c   1.000
_cell.angle_alpha   90.00
_cell.angle_beta   90.00
_cell.angle_gamma   90.00
#
_symmetry.space_group_name_H-M   'P 1'
#
loop_
_entity.id
_entity.type
_entity.pdbx_description
1 polymer ?
#
loop_
_entity_poly.entity_id
_entity_poly.type
_entity_poly.pdbx_seq_one_letter_code
_entity_poly.pdbx_strand_id
1 'polypeptide(L)' 'MTWLPRDAAQCDPWFPPKKIPLEDGTRVLLQVLVITSAHSGFMVGRMIPTRHTAHLLLGM' A
#
# COMPACT_ATOMS: atom_id res chain seq x y z
N MET A 1 10.52 23.51 5.86
CA MET A 1 11.23 22.49 5.07
C MET A 1 10.48 22.34 3.75
N THR A 2 11.18 22.36 2.62
CA THR A 2 10.59 22.17 1.28
C THR A 2 11.11 20.85 0.74
N TRP A 3 10.22 19.96 0.34
CA TRP A 3 10.55 18.69 -0.31
C TRP A 3 10.55 18.86 -1.82
N LEU A 4 11.52 18.35 -2.55
CA LEU A 4 11.48 18.24 -3.99
C LEU A 4 10.77 16.94 -4.41
N PRO A 5 10.28 16.83 -5.66
CA PRO A 5 9.79 15.57 -6.18
C PRO A 5 10.82 14.45 -5.97
N ARG A 6 10.38 13.32 -5.42
CA ARG A 6 11.18 12.11 -5.11
C ARG A 6 12.07 12.19 -3.87
N ASP A 7 12.16 13.32 -3.16
CA ASP A 7 12.96 13.40 -1.93
C ASP A 7 12.43 12.45 -0.84
N ALA A 8 11.11 12.43 -0.67
CA ALA A 8 10.45 11.62 0.34
C ALA A 8 9.04 11.21 -0.10
N ALA A 9 8.65 10.03 0.37
CA ALA A 9 7.28 9.55 0.35
C ALA A 9 6.98 8.87 1.69
N GLN A 10 5.77 9.07 2.20
CA GLN A 10 5.25 8.28 3.31
C GLN A 10 4.65 6.99 2.75
N CYS A 11 5.00 5.86 3.36
CA CYS A 11 4.58 4.52 2.95
C CYS A 11 3.97 3.80 4.15
N ASP A 12 2.68 3.54 4.09
CA ASP A 12 1.96 2.88 5.19
C ASP A 12 1.12 1.70 4.70
N PRO A 13 1.08 0.58 5.44
CA PRO A 13 0.10 -0.45 5.22
C PRO A 13 -1.26 -0.02 5.77
N TRP A 14 -2.26 0.06 4.90
CA TRP A 14 -3.66 0.22 5.27
C TRP A 14 -4.40 -1.11 5.17
N PHE A 15 -5.32 -1.37 6.11
CA PHE A 15 -6.17 -2.56 6.11
C PHE A 15 -7.64 -2.16 5.95
N PRO A 16 -8.38 -2.77 5.02
CA PRO A 16 -9.79 -2.48 4.84
C PRO A 16 -10.60 -2.93 6.06
N PRO A 17 -11.74 -2.27 6.36
CA PRO A 17 -12.56 -2.65 7.50
C PRO A 17 -13.29 -3.99 7.31
N LYS A 18 -13.19 -4.61 6.12
CA LYS A 18 -13.85 -5.87 5.76
C LYS A 18 -12.91 -6.76 4.94
N LYS A 19 -13.10 -8.08 5.08
CA LYS A 19 -12.42 -9.08 4.25
C LYS A 19 -12.91 -8.99 2.80
N ILE A 20 -11.99 -9.10 1.85
CA ILE A 20 -12.24 -9.08 0.41
C ILE A 20 -12.42 -10.54 -0.06
N PRO A 21 -13.47 -10.85 -0.86
CA PRO A 21 -13.62 -12.16 -1.47
C PRO A 21 -12.57 -12.37 -2.56
N LEU A 22 -12.02 -13.58 -2.62
CA LEU A 22 -11.08 -14.02 -3.67
C LEU A 22 -11.77 -15.02 -4.62
N GLU A 23 -11.12 -15.28 -5.74
CA GLU A 23 -11.61 -16.21 -6.78
C GLU A 23 -11.68 -17.66 -6.30
N ASP A 24 -10.86 -18.04 -5.32
CA ASP A 24 -10.87 -19.37 -4.69
C ASP A 24 -12.01 -19.56 -3.66
N GLY A 25 -12.90 -18.57 -3.54
CA GLY A 25 -14.02 -18.56 -2.61
C GLY A 25 -13.66 -18.14 -1.18
N THR A 26 -12.38 -17.91 -0.88
CA THR A 26 -11.95 -17.43 0.43
C THR A 26 -12.25 -15.95 0.64
N ARG A 27 -12.23 -15.51 1.90
CA ARG A 27 -12.33 -14.10 2.27
C ARG A 27 -11.15 -13.74 3.15
N VAL A 28 -10.31 -12.84 2.67
CA VAL A 28 -9.06 -12.46 3.36
C VAL A 28 -8.98 -10.97 3.59
N LEU A 29 -8.21 -10.59 4.60
CA LEU A 29 -7.91 -9.19 4.87
C LEU A 29 -6.58 -8.83 4.19
N LEU A 30 -6.68 -8.29 2.97
CA LEU A 30 -5.54 -7.85 2.18
C LEU A 30 -5.05 -6.49 2.65
N GLN A 31 -3.73 -6.30 2.66
CA GLN A 31 -3.14 -4.98 2.95
C GLN A 31 -3.05 -4.17 1.66
N VAL A 32 -3.16 -2.85 1.80
CA VAL A 32 -2.90 -1.90 0.72
C VAL A 32 -1.70 -1.07 1.14
N LEU A 33 -0.63 -1.10 0.36
CA LEU A 33 0.46 -0.14 0.52
C LEU A 33 -0.01 1.20 -0.03
N VAL A 34 -0.15 2.18 0.86
CA VAL A 34 -0.48 3.57 0.52
C VAL A 34 0.81 4.36 0.46
N ILE A 35 1.05 5.05 -0.65
CA ILE A 35 2.25 5.85 -0.88
C ILE A 35 1.82 7.28 -1.17
N THR A 36 2.31 8.23 -0.37
CA THR A 36 1.99 9.66 -0.52
C THR A 36 3.26 10.47 -0.73
N SER A 37 3.33 11.24 -1.82
CA SER A 37 4.46 12.13 -2.10
C SER A 37 4.51 13.28 -1.09
N ALA A 38 5.66 13.50 -0.44
CA ALA A 38 5.83 14.61 0.49
C ALA A 38 5.86 15.98 -0.20
N HIS A 39 6.19 16.04 -1.50
CA HIS A 39 6.22 17.27 -2.29
C HIS A 39 4.83 17.73 -2.75
N SER A 40 3.99 16.81 -3.24
CA SER A 40 2.71 17.17 -3.87
C SER A 40 1.47 16.67 -3.16
N GLY A 41 1.60 15.77 -2.17
CA GLY A 41 0.46 15.07 -1.58
C GLY A 41 -0.21 14.05 -2.52
N PHE A 42 0.33 13.84 -3.73
CA PHE A 42 -0.20 12.82 -4.65
C PHE A 42 -0.11 11.43 -4.01
N MET A 43 -1.21 10.67 -4.07
CA MET A 43 -1.40 9.42 -3.34
C MET A 43 -1.75 8.28 -4.28
N VAL A 44 -1.13 7.12 -4.06
CA VAL A 44 -1.44 5.87 -4.75
C VAL A 44 -1.64 4.74 -3.74
N GLY A 45 -2.51 3.79 -4.07
CA GLY A 45 -2.73 2.58 -3.28
C GLY A 45 -2.47 1.34 -4.12
N ARG A 46 -1.70 0.39 -3.58
CA ARG A 46 -1.45 -0.91 -4.22
C ARG A 46 -1.80 -2.04 -3.28
N MET A 47 -2.71 -2.90 -3.70
CA MET A 47 -3.03 -4.13 -2.97
C MET A 47 -1.81 -5.05 -2.97
N ILE A 48 -1.42 -5.53 -1.79
CA ILE A 48 -0.34 -6.51 -1.64
C ILE A 48 -0.96 -7.79 -1.09
N PRO A 49 -0.84 -8.91 -1.81
CA PRO A 49 -1.61 -10.14 -1.53
C PRO A 49 -1.18 -10.83 -0.24
N THR A 50 -0.01 -10.51 0.32
CA THR A 50 0.47 -11.11 1.57
C THR A 50 1.15 -10.10 2.50
N ARG A 51 1.44 -10.52 3.73
CA ARG A 51 2.10 -9.71 4.77
C ARG A 51 3.62 -9.88 4.84
N HIS A 52 4.24 -10.48 3.82
CA HIS A 52 5.69 -10.70 3.82
C HIS A 52 6.45 -9.44 3.42
N THR A 53 7.57 -9.16 4.09
CA THR A 53 8.43 -8.00 3.80
C THR A 53 8.90 -7.96 2.35
N ALA A 54 9.17 -9.11 1.73
CA ALA A 54 9.56 -9.19 0.33
C ALA A 54 8.49 -8.58 -0.61
N HIS A 55 7.22 -8.82 -0.30
CA HIS A 55 6.09 -8.30 -1.05
C HIS A 55 5.89 -6.78 -0.83
N LEU A 56 6.22 -6.26 0.36
CA LEU A 56 6.29 -4.81 0.60
C LEU A 56 7.38 -4.12 -0.24
N LEU A 57 8.55 -4.75 -0.39
CA LEU A 57 9.68 -4.18 -1.15
C LEU A 57 9.45 -4.24 -2.67
N LEU A 58 8.79 -5.30 -3.15
CA LEU A 58 8.53 -5.51 -4.57
C LEU A 58 7.19 -4.92 -5.03
N GLY A 59 6.28 -4.62 -4.09
CA GLY A 59 4.90 -4.23 -4.39
C GLY A 59 4.09 -5.34 -5.06
N MET A 60 4.52 -6.60 -4.95
CA MET A 60 3.89 -7.78 -5.55
C MET A 60 3.46 -8.73 -4.46
#